data_AF-A0A377A928-F1
#
_entry.id   AF-A0A377A928-F1
#
_cell.length_a   1.000
_cell.length_b   1.000
_cell.length_c   1.000
_cell.angle_alpha   90.00
_cell.angle_beta   90.00
_cell.angle_gamma   90.00
#
_symmetry.space_group_name_H-M   'P 1'
#
loop_
_entity.id
_entity.type
_entity.pdbx_description
1 polymer ?
#
loop_
_entity_poly.entity_id
_entity_poly.type
_entity_poly.pdbx_seq_one_letter_code
_entity_poly.pdbx_strand_id
1 'polypeptide(L)'
;MLGPTTTTLAWKKARLINCTFNEPQLADAPQTVSWKLEGTDWTIHNHANVFSRTGLDIGARFFMQHLPENLEGEIVDLGCGNGVIGLTLLDKNPQAKVVFVDESPMAVASSRLNVETNMPEALDRCEFMINNALSGVEPFPL
;
A
#
# COMPACT_ATOMS: atom_id res chain seq x y z
N MET A 1 -2.12 -15.62 17.50
CA MET A 1 -1.64 -17.04 17.53
C MET A 1 -2.84 -17.95 17.35
N LEU A 2 -2.69 -19.12 16.72
CA LEU A 2 -3.81 -20.02 16.41
C LEU A 2 -4.03 -21.14 17.45
N GLY A 3 -3.18 -21.25 18.48
CA GLY A 3 -3.24 -22.32 19.50
C GLY A 3 -2.07 -23.31 19.41
N PRO A 4 -2.13 -24.46 20.14
CA PRO A 4 -1.09 -25.49 20.10
C PRO A 4 -0.79 -25.93 18.67
N THR A 5 0.50 -25.93 18.31
CA THR A 5 0.95 -26.12 16.94
C THR A 5 2.01 -27.21 16.86
N THR A 6 1.85 -28.14 15.92
CA THR A 6 2.87 -29.15 15.58
C THR A 6 3.22 -29.06 14.10
N THR A 7 4.40 -29.53 13.72
CA THR A 7 4.82 -29.50 12.32
C THR A 7 5.16 -30.90 11.82
N THR A 8 4.80 -31.19 10.57
CA THR A 8 5.24 -32.43 9.91
C THR A 8 6.72 -32.36 9.57
N LEU A 9 7.31 -33.49 9.17
CA LEU A 9 8.59 -33.47 8.46
C LEU A 9 8.46 -32.60 7.21
N ALA A 10 9.53 -31.86 6.89
CA ALA A 10 9.60 -31.10 5.65
C ALA A 10 9.61 -32.08 4.47
N TRP A 11 8.80 -31.79 3.45
CA TRP A 11 8.80 -32.52 2.20
C TRP A 11 9.05 -31.53 1.07
N LYS A 12 10.18 -31.70 0.37
CA LYS A 12 10.70 -30.71 -0.59
C LYS A 12 10.83 -29.32 0.07
N LYS A 13 10.26 -28.28 -0.55
CA LYS A 13 10.24 -26.90 -0.05
C LYS A 13 8.98 -26.56 0.76
N ALA A 14 8.24 -27.57 1.25
CA ALA A 14 6.99 -27.39 1.98
C ALA A 14 7.00 -28.12 3.33
N ARG A 15 6.20 -27.62 4.28
CA ARG A 15 5.96 -28.22 5.59
C ARG A 15 4.51 -27.96 5.98
N LEU A 16 3.81 -28.98 6.48
CA LEU A 16 2.46 -28.82 7.00
C LEU A 16 2.52 -28.43 8.48
N ILE A 17 1.74 -27.42 8.84
CA ILE A 17 1.55 -26.95 10.20
C ILE A 17 0.16 -27.39 10.65
N ASN A 18 0.09 -28.28 11.64
CA ASN A 18 -1.17 -28.67 12.26
C ASN A 18 -1.41 -27.77 13.47
N CYS A 19 -2.61 -27.21 13.59
CA CYS A 19 -2.99 -26.41 14.74
C CYS A 19 -4.40 -26.75 15.22
N THR A 20 -4.63 -26.56 16.52
CA THR A 20 -5.98 -26.61 17.11
C THR A 20 -6.33 -25.21 17.57
N PHE A 21 -7.41 -24.66 17.01
CA PHE A 21 -7.91 -23.35 17.42
C PHE A 21 -8.44 -23.39 18.84
N ASN A 22 -7.94 -22.52 19.71
CA ASN A 22 -8.33 -22.42 21.11
C ASN A 22 -8.79 -21.02 21.52
N GLU A 23 -9.13 -20.17 20.54
CA GLU A 23 -9.60 -18.79 20.76
C GLU A 23 -8.72 -18.02 21.77
N PRO A 24 -7.41 -17.90 21.52
CA PRO A 24 -6.53 -17.22 22.46
C PRO A 24 -6.89 -15.74 22.49
N GLN A 25 -6.84 -15.15 23.69
CA GLN A 25 -7.01 -13.71 23.83
C GLN A 25 -5.95 -12.98 23.00
N LEU A 26 -6.40 -12.12 22.09
CA LEU A 26 -5.50 -11.33 21.25
C LEU A 26 -4.91 -10.20 22.09
N ALA A 27 -3.59 -10.06 22.03
CA ALA A 27 -2.93 -8.87 22.56
C ALA A 27 -3.37 -7.65 21.77
N ASP A 28 -3.55 -6.53 22.47
CA ASP A 28 -3.75 -5.25 21.81
C ASP A 28 -2.48 -4.89 21.05
N ALA A 29 -2.60 -4.72 19.74
CA ALA A 29 -1.48 -4.48 18.83
C ALA A 29 -1.85 -3.35 17.88
N PRO A 30 -0.92 -2.43 17.59
CA PRO A 30 -1.22 -1.31 16.71
C PRO A 30 -1.61 -1.83 15.32
N GLN A 31 -2.70 -1.27 14.79
CA GLN A 31 -3.24 -1.65 13.48
C GLN A 31 -2.30 -1.30 12.33
N THR A 32 -1.39 -0.34 12.55
CA THR A 32 -0.42 0.15 11.56
C THR A 32 1.01 0.15 12.10
N VAL A 33 1.98 -0.02 11.21
CA VAL A 33 3.39 0.30 11.44
C VAL A 33 3.72 1.55 10.64
N SER A 34 4.39 2.51 11.28
CA SER A 34 4.67 3.81 10.68
C SER A 34 6.15 4.15 10.68
N TRP A 35 6.59 4.87 9.66
CA TRP A 35 7.96 5.36 9.52
C TRP A 35 7.99 6.70 8.79
N LYS A 36 8.98 7.54 9.10
CA LYS A 36 9.18 8.84 8.45
C LYS A 36 9.78 8.64 7.06
N LEU A 37 9.22 9.31 6.05
CA LEU A 37 9.82 9.34 4.71
C LEU A 37 10.95 10.38 4.68
N GLU A 38 12.17 9.91 4.44
CA GLU A 38 13.38 10.76 4.38
C GLU A 38 13.23 11.89 3.35
N GLY A 39 13.62 13.11 3.74
CA GLY A 39 13.55 14.29 2.87
C GLY A 39 12.17 14.96 2.78
N THR A 40 11.18 14.50 3.55
CA THR A 40 9.83 15.07 3.58
C THR A 40 9.33 15.23 5.01
N ASP A 41 8.21 15.94 5.18
CA ASP A 41 7.49 15.98 6.44
C ASP A 41 6.51 14.81 6.64
N TRP A 42 6.45 13.88 5.69
CA TRP A 42 5.46 12.81 5.70
C TRP A 42 5.83 11.62 6.59
N THR A 43 4.81 11.04 7.19
CA THR A 43 4.86 9.76 7.90
C THR A 43 4.03 8.74 7.14
N ILE A 44 4.64 7.61 6.77
CA ILE A 44 3.99 6.55 6.01
C ILE A 44 3.48 5.49 6.99
N HIS A 45 2.17 5.28 7.00
CA HIS A 45 1.42 4.32 7.79
C HIS A 45 1.10 3.08 6.94
N ASN A 46 1.29 1.89 7.52
CA ASN A 46 1.13 0.63 6.82
C ASN A 46 0.30 -0.35 7.64
N HIS A 47 -0.86 -0.75 7.13
CA HIS A 47 -1.60 -1.88 7.67
C HIS A 47 -0.82 -3.19 7.54
N ALA A 48 -1.34 -4.26 8.14
CA ALA A 48 -0.74 -5.58 8.00
C ALA A 48 -0.71 -6.04 6.53
N ASN A 49 0.28 -6.86 6.17
CA ASN A 49 0.41 -7.46 4.84
C ASN A 49 0.62 -6.49 3.65
N VAL A 50 1.04 -5.25 3.91
CA VAL A 50 1.46 -4.30 2.86
C VAL A 50 2.96 -4.44 2.58
N PHE A 51 3.35 -4.38 1.30
CA PHE A 51 4.74 -4.47 0.88
C PHE A 51 5.59 -3.33 1.47
N SER A 52 6.86 -3.60 1.77
CA SER A 52 7.81 -2.66 2.38
C SER A 52 7.33 -2.00 3.68
N ARG A 53 6.61 -2.75 4.52
CA ARG A 53 5.95 -2.26 5.75
C ARG A 53 6.87 -1.48 6.71
N THR A 54 8.18 -1.74 6.71
CA THR A 54 9.14 -1.19 7.67
C THR A 54 9.99 -0.04 7.14
N GLY A 55 9.85 0.34 5.87
CA GLY A 55 10.64 1.44 5.30
C GLY A 55 10.50 1.53 3.78
N LEU A 56 11.06 2.59 3.19
CA LEU A 56 11.03 2.79 1.75
C LEU A 56 11.86 1.73 1.02
N ASP A 57 11.24 1.05 0.05
CA ASP A 57 11.92 0.13 -0.85
C ASP A 57 12.99 0.86 -1.70
N ILE A 58 14.11 0.19 -1.98
CA ILE A 58 15.22 0.80 -2.73
C ILE A 58 14.80 1.11 -4.17
N GLY A 59 14.01 0.22 -4.79
CA GLY A 59 13.47 0.42 -6.13
C GLY A 59 12.50 1.60 -6.15
N ALA A 60 11.57 1.67 -5.20
CA ALA A 60 10.66 2.81 -5.05
C ALA A 60 11.42 4.13 -4.85
N ARG A 61 12.45 4.15 -4.00
CA ARG A 61 13.30 5.33 -3.78
C ARG A 61 13.97 5.81 -5.06
N PHE A 62 14.52 4.90 -5.85
CA PHE A 62 15.14 5.25 -7.13
C PHE A 62 14.10 5.73 -8.15
N PHE A 63 12.94 5.09 -8.20
CA PHE A 63 11.87 5.44 -9.13
C PHE A 63 11.31 6.86 -8.85
N MET A 64 11.13 7.22 -7.57
CA MET A 64 10.65 8.54 -7.14
C MET A 64 11.51 9.70 -7.68
N GLN A 65 12.81 9.49 -7.87
CA GLN A 65 13.73 10.49 -8.41
C GLN A 65 13.47 10.82 -9.89
N HIS A 66 12.75 9.95 -10.60
CA HIS A 66 12.49 10.04 -12.04
C HIS A 66 11.01 10.22 -12.36
N LEU A 67 10.16 10.44 -11.35
CA LEU A 67 8.74 10.67 -11.58
C LEU A 67 8.52 11.99 -12.36
N PRO A 68 7.57 11.99 -13.31
CA PRO A 68 7.22 13.19 -14.05
C PRO A 68 6.59 14.25 -13.13
N GLU A 69 6.70 15.51 -13.55
CA GLU A 69 6.22 16.68 -12.83
C GLU A 69 5.40 17.57 -13.76
N ASN A 70 4.50 18.37 -13.21
CA ASN A 70 3.63 19.28 -13.96
C ASN A 70 2.75 18.59 -15.02
N LEU A 71 2.33 17.35 -14.74
CA LEU A 71 1.31 16.67 -15.52
C LEU A 71 -0.09 17.20 -15.17
N GLU A 72 -0.97 17.11 -16.16
CA GLU A 72 -2.41 17.34 -16.05
C GLU A 72 -3.16 16.04 -16.39
N GLY A 73 -4.41 15.93 -15.97
CA GLY A 73 -5.26 14.77 -16.25
C GLY A 73 -5.20 13.72 -15.15
N GLU A 74 -5.25 12.45 -15.54
CA GLU A 74 -5.34 11.32 -14.60
C GLU A 74 -4.09 10.45 -14.65
N ILE A 75 -3.57 10.11 -13.47
CA ILE A 75 -2.40 9.25 -13.29
C ILE A 75 -2.85 8.01 -12.49
N VAL A 76 -2.43 6.83 -12.93
CA VAL A 76 -2.74 5.58 -12.23
C VAL A 76 -1.49 5.04 -11.52
N ASP A 77 -1.57 4.89 -10.21
CA ASP A 77 -0.60 4.16 -9.38
C ASP A 77 -1.07 2.70 -9.25
N LEU A 78 -0.55 1.84 -10.12
CA LEU A 78 -0.95 0.44 -10.25
C LEU A 78 -0.11 -0.46 -9.32
N GLY A 79 -0.76 -1.17 -8.40
CA GLY A 79 -0.08 -1.87 -7.32
C GLY A 79 0.41 -0.87 -6.27
N CYS A 80 -0.48 0.01 -5.82
CA CYS A 80 -0.13 1.21 -5.07
C CYS A 80 0.53 0.91 -3.72
N GLY A 81 0.37 -0.29 -3.15
CA GLY A 81 1.01 -0.66 -1.89
C GLY A 81 0.62 0.28 -0.75
N ASN A 82 1.57 1.00 -0.16
CA ASN A 82 1.27 2.02 0.86
C ASN A 82 1.03 3.42 0.29
N GLY A 83 1.06 3.59 -1.03
CA GLY A 83 0.73 4.83 -1.72
C GLY A 83 1.85 5.86 -1.73
N VAL A 84 3.09 5.52 -1.33
CA VAL A 84 4.20 6.49 -1.31
C VAL A 84 4.49 7.08 -2.71
N ILE A 85 4.33 6.28 -3.76
CA ILE A 85 4.51 6.72 -5.15
C ILE A 85 3.38 7.68 -5.54
N GLY A 86 2.12 7.28 -5.39
CA GLY A 86 0.98 8.14 -5.66
C GLY A 86 0.95 9.43 -4.83
N LEU A 87 1.39 9.40 -3.56
CA LEU A 87 1.52 10.61 -2.73
C LEU A 87 2.56 11.57 -3.31
N THR A 88 3.70 11.05 -3.77
CA THR A 88 4.74 11.84 -4.44
C THR A 88 4.25 12.42 -5.77
N LEU A 89 3.45 11.65 -6.52
CA LEU A 89 2.83 12.12 -7.76
C LEU A 89 1.82 13.25 -7.51
N LEU A 90 1.00 13.15 -6.46
CA LEU A 90 0.03 14.18 -6.11
C LEU A 90 0.68 15.52 -5.72
N ASP A 91 1.87 15.47 -5.10
CA ASP A 91 2.66 16.64 -4.70
C ASP A 91 3.33 17.31 -5.91
N LYS A 92 3.96 16.51 -6.77
CA LYS A 92 4.63 16.99 -8.00
C LYS A 92 3.70 17.44 -9.12
N ASN A 93 2.42 17.03 -9.07
CA ASN A 93 1.44 17.25 -10.13
C ASN A 93 0.13 17.81 -9.55
N PRO A 94 0.11 19.09 -9.13
CA PRO A 94 -1.04 19.68 -8.43
C PRO A 94 -2.30 19.79 -9.30
N GLN A 95 -2.17 19.71 -10.63
CA GLN A 95 -3.29 19.74 -11.58
C GLN A 95 -3.76 18.33 -12.01
N ALA A 96 -3.08 17.27 -11.56
CA ALA A 96 -3.45 15.90 -11.87
C ALA A 96 -4.31 15.27 -10.77
N LYS A 97 -5.12 14.29 -11.17
CA LYS A 97 -5.77 13.33 -10.28
C LYS A 97 -4.96 12.05 -10.23
N VAL A 98 -4.96 11.37 -9.09
CA VAL A 98 -4.26 10.10 -8.91
C VAL A 98 -5.24 9.01 -8.49
N VAL A 99 -5.25 7.93 -9.26
CA VAL A 99 -6.02 6.71 -8.98
C VAL A 99 -5.07 5.67 -8.38
N PHE A 100 -5.35 5.26 -7.15
CA PHE A 100 -4.60 4.25 -6.41
C PHE A 100 -5.30 2.90 -6.56
N VAL A 101 -4.64 1.93 -7.18
CA VAL A 101 -5.22 0.61 -7.45
C VAL A 101 -4.34 -0.49 -6.88
N ASP A 102 -4.93 -1.41 -6.12
CA ASP A 102 -4.24 -2.61 -5.63
C ASP A 102 -5.23 -3.77 -5.43
N GLU A 103 -4.77 -5.01 -5.50
CA GLU A 103 -5.59 -6.18 -5.20
C GLU A 103 -5.79 -6.36 -3.68
N SER A 104 -4.88 -5.79 -2.87
CA SER A 104 -4.88 -5.88 -1.43
C SER A 104 -5.74 -4.78 -0.80
N PRO A 105 -6.81 -5.11 -0.06
CA PRO A 105 -7.59 -4.13 0.70
C PRO A 105 -6.74 -3.36 1.71
N MET A 106 -5.71 -4.00 2.27
CA MET A 106 -4.80 -3.36 3.23
C MET A 106 -3.87 -2.35 2.56
N ALA A 107 -3.49 -2.58 1.30
CA ALA A 107 -2.70 -1.64 0.52
C ALA A 107 -3.52 -0.38 0.19
N VAL A 108 -4.73 -0.58 -0.35
CA VAL A 108 -5.66 0.52 -0.65
C VAL A 108 -5.99 1.33 0.61
N ALA A 109 -6.26 0.66 1.74
CA ALA A 109 -6.51 1.33 3.02
C ALA A 109 -5.27 2.12 3.51
N SER A 110 -4.06 1.57 3.37
CA SER A 110 -2.83 2.26 3.77
C SER A 110 -2.55 3.48 2.89
N SER A 111 -2.77 3.34 1.58
CA SER A 111 -2.61 4.43 0.61
C SER A 111 -3.56 5.59 0.92
N ARG A 112 -4.84 5.27 1.19
CA ARG A 112 -5.84 6.26 1.61
C ARG A 112 -5.42 6.96 2.90
N LEU A 113 -5.07 6.21 3.93
CA LEU A 113 -4.63 6.76 5.21
C LEU A 113 -3.42 7.70 5.04
N ASN A 114 -2.48 7.35 4.16
CA ASN A 114 -1.30 8.16 3.91
C ASN A 114 -1.62 9.46 3.19
N VAL A 115 -2.55 9.46 2.23
CA VAL A 115 -3.04 10.72 1.64
C VAL A 115 -3.76 11.56 2.69
N GLU A 116 -4.71 10.98 3.43
CA GLU A 116 -5.50 11.69 4.45
C GLU A 116 -4.62 12.33 5.54
N THR A 117 -3.52 11.65 5.91
CA THR A 117 -2.65 12.12 7.00
C THR A 117 -1.61 13.14 6.52
N ASN A 118 -1.08 12.97 5.31
CA ASN A 118 0.06 13.75 4.84
C ASN A 118 -0.32 14.88 3.89
N MET A 119 -1.46 14.77 3.19
CA MET A 119 -1.91 15.75 2.20
C MET A 119 -3.45 15.75 2.08
N PRO A 120 -4.18 16.03 3.17
CA PRO A 120 -5.64 15.95 3.23
C PRO A 120 -6.34 16.84 2.19
N GLU A 121 -5.73 17.95 1.80
CA GLU A 121 -6.23 18.87 0.77
C GLU A 121 -6.23 18.28 -0.64
N ALA A 122 -5.49 17.20 -0.88
CA ALA A 122 -5.43 16.53 -2.17
C ALA A 122 -6.43 15.36 -2.29
N LEU A 123 -7.18 15.07 -1.24
CA LEU A 123 -8.06 13.89 -1.19
C LEU A 123 -9.17 13.93 -2.26
N ASP A 124 -9.62 15.13 -2.66
CA ASP A 124 -10.59 15.33 -3.74
C ASP A 124 -10.05 14.99 -5.13
N ARG A 125 -8.72 14.94 -5.28
CA ARG A 125 -8.01 14.50 -6.49
C ARG A 125 -7.65 13.01 -6.46
N CYS A 126 -8.09 12.27 -5.44
CA CYS A 126 -7.73 10.87 -5.26
C CYS A 126 -8.92 9.93 -5.50
N GLU A 127 -8.66 8.84 -6.20
CA GLU A 127 -9.55 7.68 -6.23
C GLU A 127 -8.83 6.44 -5.70
N PHE A 128 -9.53 5.58 -4.96
CA PHE A 128 -8.95 4.38 -4.36
C PHE A 128 -9.78 3.16 -4.73
N MET A 129 -9.16 2.19 -5.39
CA MET A 129 -9.84 1.05 -5.97
C MET A 129 -9.15 -0.26 -5.56
N ILE A 130 -9.94 -1.21 -5.05
CA ILE A 130 -9.49 -2.60 -4.91
C ILE A 130 -9.80 -3.31 -6.22
N ASN A 131 -8.78 -3.64 -7.01
CA ASN A 131 -8.98 -4.29 -8.31
C ASN A 131 -7.79 -5.16 -8.72
N ASN A 132 -8.03 -6.12 -9.60
CA ASN A 132 -6.98 -6.89 -10.25
C ASN A 132 -6.43 -6.08 -11.44
N ALA A 133 -5.39 -5.30 -11.16
CA ALA A 133 -4.85 -4.31 -12.09
C ALA A 133 -5.98 -3.41 -12.65
N LEU A 134 -6.12 -3.31 -13.97
CA LEU A 134 -7.17 -2.52 -14.64
C LEU A 134 -8.33 -3.39 -15.15
N SER A 135 -8.55 -4.56 -14.57
CA SER A 135 -9.65 -5.45 -14.98
C SER A 135 -10.99 -4.72 -14.89
N GLY A 136 -11.74 -4.69 -16.00
CA GLY A 136 -13.06 -4.04 -16.07
C GLY A 136 -13.03 -2.52 -16.24
N VAL A 137 -11.85 -1.91 -16.39
CA VAL A 137 -11.72 -0.50 -16.80
C VAL A 137 -11.76 -0.45 -18.33
N GLU A 138 -12.73 0.27 -18.89
CA GLU A 138 -12.78 0.42 -20.35
C GLU A 138 -11.63 1.30 -20.85
N PRO A 139 -11.03 0.99 -22.02
CA PRO A 139 -10.06 1.88 -22.64
C PRO A 139 -10.70 3.24 -22.89
N PHE A 140 -10.00 4.32 -22.57
CA PHE A 140 -10.47 5.65 -22.95
C PHE A 140 -10.66 5.71 -24.48
N PRO A 141 -11.79 6.26 -24.96
CA PRO A 141 -11.97 6.47 -26.38
C PRO A 141 -10.82 7.37 -26.89
N LEU A 142 -10.12 6.89 -27.93
CA LEU A 142 -9.07 7.62 -28.64
C LEU A 142 -9.60 8.91 -29.25
#